data_AF-A0A533VTK7-F1
#
_entry.id   AF-A0A533VTK7-F1
#
_cell.length_a   1.000
_cell.length_b   1.000
_cell.length_c   1.000
_cell.angle_alpha   90.00
_cell.angle_beta   90.00
_cell.angle_gamma   90.00
#
_symmetry.space_group_name_H-M   'P 1'
#
loop_
_entity.id
_entity.type
_entity.pdbx_description
1 polymer ?
#
loop_
_entity_poly.entity_id
_entity_poly.type
_entity_poly.pdbx_seq_one_letter_code
_entity_poly.pdbx_strand_id
1 'polypeptide(L)' 'MSRPKFIVDAMLGSLARKLRIFGFDTSYYKSGEDSDLLRVAREEGRAIVTSDRALGETAGRRGLLAFVVVGRK' A
#
# COMPACT_ATOMS: atom_id res chain seq x y z
N MET A 1 -11.27 17.47 6.10
CA MET A 1 -10.36 16.33 6.29
C MET A 1 -10.01 15.75 4.92
N SER A 2 -8.73 15.56 4.62
CA SER A 2 -8.30 14.91 3.37
C SER A 2 -8.65 13.42 3.43
N ARG A 3 -9.12 12.86 2.31
CA ARG A 3 -9.38 11.42 2.20
C ARG A 3 -8.05 10.67 2.09
N PRO A 4 -7.87 9.54 2.80
CA PRO A 4 -6.65 8.76 2.69
C PRO A 4 -6.52 8.18 1.27
N LYS A 5 -5.29 8.20 0.75
CA LYS A 5 -4.93 7.53 -0.50
C LYS A 5 -4.14 6.27 -0.18
N PHE A 6 -4.34 5.21 -0.96
CA PHE A 6 -3.66 3.94 -0.79
C PHE A 6 -2.82 3.59 -2.00
N ILE A 7 -1.74 2.85 -1.76
CA ILE A 7 -1.03 2.06 -2.77
C ILE A 7 -0.96 0.63 -2.25
N VAL A 8 -1.48 -0.30 -3.05
CA VAL A 8 -1.60 -1.70 -2.68
C VAL A 8 -0.67 -2.50 -3.57
N ASP A 9 0.15 -3.36 -2.98
CA ASP A 9 1.05 -4.25 -3.73
C ASP A 9 0.30 -5.34 -4.49
N ALA A 10 1.04 -6.12 -5.29
CA ALA A 10 0.49 -7.20 -6.10
C ALA A 10 -0.16 -8.32 -5.27
N MET A 11 0.22 -8.46 -3.99
CA MET A 11 -0.26 -9.53 -3.10
C MET A 11 -1.73 -9.35 -2.71
N LEU A 12 -2.20 -8.09 -2.70
CA LEU A 12 -3.51 -7.72 -2.17
C LEU A 12 -4.44 -7.16 -3.26
N GLY A 13 -4.34 -7.66 -4.50
CA GLY A 13 -5.17 -7.19 -5.62
C GLY A 13 -6.69 -7.27 -5.38
N SER A 14 -7.16 -8.29 -4.65
CA SER A 14 -8.58 -8.39 -4.27
C SER A 14 -9.01 -7.28 -3.30
N LEU A 15 -8.13 -6.87 -2.38
CA LEU A 15 -8.35 -5.75 -1.46
C LEU A 15 -8.27 -4.42 -2.20
N ALA A 16 -7.31 -4.24 -3.11
CA ALA A 16 -7.21 -3.05 -3.95
C ALA A 16 -8.52 -2.78 -4.71
N ARG A 17 -9.13 -3.84 -5.27
CA ARG A 17 -10.43 -3.75 -5.92
C ARG A 17 -11.55 -3.34 -4.95
N LYS A 18 -11.61 -3.93 -3.75
CA LYS A 18 -12.62 -3.57 -2.73
C LYS A 18 -12.50 -2.11 -2.29
N LEU A 19 -11.27 -1.64 -2.05
CA LEU A 19 -11.02 -0.24 -1.67
C LEU A 19 -11.53 0.74 -2.75
N ARG A 20 -11.29 0.43 -4.03
CA ARG A 20 -11.84 1.22 -5.15
C ARG A 20 -13.37 1.22 -5.19
N ILE A 21 -13.99 0.06 -5.00
CA ILE A 21 -15.47 -0.07 -4.94
C ILE A 21 -16.05 0.79 -3.81
N PHE A 22 -15.37 0.86 -2.67
CA PHE A 22 -15.77 1.71 -1.54
C PHE A 22 -15.41 3.20 -1.72
N GLY A 23 -14.85 3.60 -2.87
CA GLY A 23 -14.57 4.99 -3.19
C GLY A 23 -13.26 5.56 -2.63
N PHE A 24 -12.34 4.70 -2.20
CA PHE A 24 -11.00 5.15 -1.78
C PHE A 24 -10.06 5.32 -2.99
N ASP A 25 -9.30 6.43 -3.02
CA ASP A 25 -8.22 6.62 -3.98
C ASP A 25 -7.15 5.56 -3.75
N THR A 26 -7.09 4.57 -4.64
CA THR A 26 -6.28 3.36 -4.46
C THR A 26 -5.51 3.04 -5.73
N SER A 27 -4.19 3.20 -5.68
CA SER A 27 -3.26 2.70 -6.69
C SER A 27 -2.99 1.21 -6.45
N TYR A 28 -2.88 0.43 -7.53
CA TYR A 28 -2.53 -0.99 -7.46
C TYR A 28 -1.19 -1.17 -8.17
N TYR A 29 -0.18 -1.51 -7.40
CA TYR A 29 1.19 -1.69 -7.85
C TYR A 29 1.41 -3.16 -8.23
N LYS A 30 1.15 -3.47 -9.51
CA LYS A 30 1.13 -4.84 -10.03
C LYS A 30 2.52 -5.47 -10.16
N SER A 31 3.55 -4.68 -10.40
CA SER A 31 4.90 -5.15 -10.69
C SER A 31 5.92 -4.02 -10.59
N GLY A 32 7.16 -4.37 -10.27
CA GLY A 32 8.30 -3.47 -10.16
C GLY A 32 8.99 -3.68 -8.82
N GLU A 33 9.95 -2.80 -8.50
CA GLU A 33 10.71 -2.90 -7.26
C GLU A 33 9.99 -2.25 -6.07
N ASP A 34 10.20 -2.79 -4.88
CA ASP A 34 9.74 -2.18 -3.62
C ASP A 34 10.25 -0.74 -3.46
N SER A 35 11.45 -0.46 -3.97
CA SER A 35 12.07 0.88 -3.98
C SER A 35 11.18 1.91 -4.69
N ASP A 36 10.60 1.54 -5.84
CA ASP A 36 9.69 2.37 -6.62
C ASP A 36 8.33 2.52 -5.96
N LEU A 37 7.78 1.43 -5.40
CA LEU A 37 6.54 1.49 -4.62
C LEU A 37 6.67 2.49 -3.45
N LEU A 38 7.76 2.39 -2.69
CA LEU A 38 8.05 3.29 -1.56
C LEU A 38 8.21 4.75 -2.02
N ARG A 39 8.87 4.97 -3.17
CA ARG A 39 9.04 6.29 -3.77
C ARG A 39 7.69 6.90 -4.15
N VAL A 40 6.85 6.17 -4.89
CA VAL A 40 5.50 6.61 -5.28
C VAL A 40 4.63 6.88 -4.06
N ALA A 41 4.70 6.01 -3.04
CA ALA A 41 3.97 6.20 -1.78
C ALA A 41 4.33 7.53 -1.12
N ARG A 42 5.62 7.87 -1.10
CA ARG A 42 6.12 9.12 -0.53
C ARG A 42 5.70 10.34 -1.35
N GLU A 43 5.93 10.30 -2.65
CA GLU A 43 5.67 11.42 -3.57
C GLU A 43 4.18 11.77 -3.64
N GLU A 44 3.31 10.75 -3.61
CA GLU A 44 1.86 10.95 -3.72
C GLU A 44 1.14 10.99 -2.36
N GLY A 45 1.87 10.84 -1.25
CA GLY A 45 1.30 10.79 0.10
C GLY A 45 0.32 9.64 0.31
N ARG A 46 0.64 8.45 -0.22
CA ARG A 46 -0.20 7.24 -0.14
C ARG A 46 0.25 6.34 1.01
N ALA A 47 -0.72 5.79 1.73
CA ALA A 47 -0.48 4.71 2.67
C ALA A 47 -0.26 3.39 1.91
N ILE A 48 0.77 2.65 2.30
CA ILE A 48 1.08 1.35 1.71
C ILE A 48 0.19 0.29 2.34
N VAL A 49 -0.34 -0.63 1.53
CA VAL A 49 -1.07 -1.81 2.01
C VAL A 49 -0.41 -3.04 1.38
N THR A 50 0.10 -3.92 2.23
CA THR A 50 0.88 -5.10 1.80
C THR A 50 0.67 -6.26 2.77
N SER A 51 0.82 -7.50 2.30
CA SER A 51 0.98 -8.66 3.19
C SER A 51 2.45 -9.01 3.45
N ASP A 52 3.38 -8.32 2.79
CA ASP A 52 4.82 -8.46 2.99
C ASP A 52 5.25 -7.65 4.22
N ARG A 53 5.72 -8.37 5.24
CA ARG A 53 6.19 -7.76 6.50
C ARG A 53 7.49 -6.98 6.30
N ALA A 54 8.39 -7.45 5.45
CA ALA A 54 9.67 -6.79 5.20
C ALA A 54 9.47 -5.44 4.48
N LEU A 55 8.54 -5.39 3.53
CA LEU A 55 8.14 -4.13 2.89
C LEU A 55 7.53 -3.16 3.91
N GLY A 56 6.62 -3.65 4.77
CA GLY A 56 6.00 -2.86 5.84
C GLY A 56 7.02 -2.28 6.84
N GLU A 57 7.98 -3.09 7.28
CA GLU A 57 9.07 -2.64 8.15
C GLU A 57 9.95 -1.59 7.47
N THR A 58 10.29 -1.81 6.19
CA THR A 58 11.09 -0.87 5.41
C THR A 58 10.38 0.47 5.23
N ALA A 59 9.07 0.44 4.96
CA ALA A 59 8.24 1.63 4.90
C ALA A 59 8.24 2.40 6.23
N GLY A 60 8.05 1.69 7.35
CA GLY A 60 8.10 2.29 8.70
C GLY A 60 9.44 2.95 9.00
N ARG A 61 10.57 2.30 8.70
CA ARG A 61 11.92 2.88 8.85
C ARG A 61 12.14 4.15 8.00
N ARG A 62 11.38 4.30 6.92
CA ARG A 62 11.40 5.49 6.04
C ARG A 62 10.33 6.53 6.39
N GLY A 63 9.59 6.35 7.48
CA GLY A 63 8.54 7.28 7.92
C GLY A 63 7.26 7.23 7.07
N LEU A 64 7.05 6.15 6.30
CA LEU A 64 5.85 5.96 5.49
C LEU A 64 4.78 5.21 6.28
N LEU A 65 3.52 5.61 6.11
CA LEU A 65 2.39 4.88 6.67
C LEU A 65 2.20 3.56 5.92
N ALA A 66 2.22 2.44 6.63
CA ALA A 66 2.02 1.12 6.07
C ALA A 66 1.04 0.30 6.91
N PHE A 67 0.11 -0.36 6.22
CA PHE A 67 -0.83 -1.32 6.77
C PHE A 67 -0.42 -2.73 6.33
N VAL A 68 0.11 -3.51 7.28
CA VAL A 68 0.47 -4.91 7.03
C VAL A 68 -0.74 -5.80 7.31
N VAL A 69 -1.27 -6.42 6.27
CA VAL A 69 -2.41 -7.33 6.39
C VAL A 69 -1.91 -8.73 6.71
N VAL A 70 -2.21 -9.21 7.91
CA VAL A 70 -1.92 -10.57 8.34
C VAL A 70 -3.16 -11.43 8.13
N GLY A 71 -3.09 -12.40 7.22
CA GLY A 71 -4.17 -13.37 7.03
C GLY A 71 -4.42 -14.17 8.30
N ARG A 72 -5.69 -14.49 8.58
CA ARG A 72 -6.01 -15.54 9.55
C ARG A 72 -5.82 -16.89 8.86
N LYS A 73 -5.09 -17.80 9.52
CA LYS A 73 -5.07 -19.23 9.15
C LYS A 73 -6.47 -19.80 9.22
#